data_AF-J7Q3Q4-F1
#
_entry.id   AF-J7Q3Q4-F1
#
_cell.length_a   1.000
_cell.length_b   1.000
_cell.length_c   1.000
_cell.angle_alpha   90.00
_cell.angle_beta   90.00
_cell.angle_gamma   90.00
#
_symmetry.space_group_name_H-M   'P 1'
#
loop_
_entity.id
_entity.type
_entity.pdbx_description
1 polymer ?
#
loop_
_entity_poly.entity_id
_entity_poly.type
_entity_poly.pdbx_seq_one_letter_code
_entity_poly.pdbx_strand_id
1 'polypeptide(L)'
;MPHADPAPAQTVSEIENAPDFLRKRRTLAALVAQFGYDVSKVTLSPQKKTFNFLGQSFTSEGQSFSDGRIEIYYDPRMSDARLGCCLAHELQHVRYFRVRDAYHAEETDGPLHRRFAKYAPELLAAQRGVSNYSNEHWDAWKGEAPPKLFSLELEEGDSEPINETIAEVAKALYNWGPDVRVNALWKELHDAINEEYAALRSI
;
A
#
# COMPACT_ATOMS: atom_id res chain seq x y z
N MET A 1 -43.79 -13.04 2.43
CA MET A 1 -42.81 -11.95 2.68
C MET A 1 -42.46 -11.38 1.31
N PRO A 2 -42.94 -10.19 0.93
CA PRO A 2 -42.47 -9.56 -0.31
C PRO A 2 -41.00 -9.20 -0.10
N HIS A 3 -40.13 -9.70 -0.99
CA HIS A 3 -38.77 -9.21 -1.10
C HIS A 3 -38.86 -7.74 -1.50
N ALA A 4 -38.41 -6.85 -0.62
CA ALA A 4 -38.23 -5.46 -0.98
C ALA A 4 -37.21 -5.43 -2.14
N ASP A 5 -37.58 -4.77 -3.23
CA ASP A 5 -36.65 -4.54 -4.33
C ASP A 5 -35.39 -3.87 -3.78
N PRO A 6 -34.19 -4.30 -4.20
CA PRO A 6 -32.96 -3.65 -3.79
C PRO A 6 -33.03 -2.17 -4.18
N ALA A 7 -32.66 -1.30 -3.24
CA ALA A 7 -32.60 0.13 -3.50
C ALA A 7 -31.73 0.39 -4.76
N PRO A 8 -32.14 1.31 -5.66
CA PRO A 8 -31.38 1.60 -6.85
C PRO A 8 -29.94 1.98 -6.48
N ALA A 9 -28.98 1.48 -7.26
CA ALA A 9 -27.58 1.85 -7.09
C ALA A 9 -27.44 3.37 -7.24
N GLN A 10 -26.86 4.03 -6.25
CA GLN A 10 -26.58 5.47 -6.31
C GLN A 10 -25.65 5.76 -7.49
N THR A 11 -25.93 6.84 -8.20
CA THR A 11 -25.04 7.37 -9.22
C THR A 11 -23.76 7.91 -8.58
N VAL A 12 -22.67 7.98 -9.34
CA VAL A 12 -21.40 8.58 -8.89
C VAL A 12 -21.62 10.00 -8.34
N SER A 13 -22.42 10.81 -9.03
CA SER A 13 -22.73 12.18 -8.61
C SER A 13 -23.48 12.23 -7.27
N GLU A 14 -24.40 11.30 -7.02
CA GLU A 14 -25.09 11.21 -5.73
C GLU A 14 -24.14 10.83 -4.60
N ILE A 15 -23.19 9.92 -4.85
CA ILE A 15 -22.18 9.53 -3.87
C ILE A 15 -21.26 10.70 -3.53
N GLU A 16 -20.73 11.41 -4.54
CA GLU A 16 -19.80 12.52 -4.33
C GLU A 16 -20.41 13.69 -3.53
N ASN A 17 -21.73 13.86 -3.64
CA ASN A 17 -22.48 14.89 -2.93
C ASN A 17 -23.07 14.39 -1.59
N ALA A 18 -22.92 13.11 -1.25
CA ALA A 18 -23.41 12.57 0.01
C ALA A 18 -22.67 13.19 1.21
N PRO A 19 -23.37 13.53 2.31
CA PRO A 19 -22.73 14.13 3.49
C PRO A 19 -21.59 13.28 4.08
N ASP A 20 -21.73 11.95 4.03
CA ASP A 20 -20.71 11.02 4.51
C ASP A 20 -19.44 11.04 3.65
N PHE A 21 -19.60 10.99 2.32
CA PHE A 21 -18.49 11.12 1.37
C PHE A 21 -17.73 12.43 1.57
N LEU A 22 -18.45 13.55 1.66
CA LEU A 22 -17.84 14.87 1.90
C LEU A 22 -17.11 14.94 3.24
N ARG A 23 -17.64 14.29 4.29
CA ARG A 23 -16.95 14.17 5.59
C ARG A 23 -15.66 13.37 5.44
N LYS A 24 -15.72 12.18 4.83
CA LYS A 24 -14.54 11.31 4.64
C LYS A 24 -13.49 11.96 3.76
N ARG A 25 -13.88 12.71 2.73
CA ARG A 25 -12.95 13.48 1.90
C ARG A 25 -12.18 14.52 2.72
N ARG A 26 -12.86 15.22 3.63
CA ARG A 26 -12.20 16.17 4.57
C ARG A 26 -11.30 15.44 5.56
N THR A 27 -11.76 14.32 6.14
CA THR A 27 -10.94 13.48 7.02
C THR A 27 -9.68 12.99 6.30
N LEU A 28 -9.81 12.51 5.06
CA LEU A 28 -8.69 12.06 4.25
C LEU A 28 -7.69 13.20 4.01
N ALA A 29 -8.14 14.38 3.61
CA ALA A 29 -7.26 15.53 3.42
C ALA A 29 -6.49 15.90 4.71
N ALA A 30 -7.15 15.84 5.87
CA ALA A 30 -6.50 16.08 7.16
C ALA A 30 -5.46 15.01 7.50
N LEU A 31 -5.77 13.73 7.26
CA LEU A 31 -4.82 12.62 7.44
C LEU A 31 -3.61 12.78 6.52
N VAL A 32 -3.81 13.06 5.23
CA VAL A 32 -2.72 13.26 4.26
C VAL A 32 -1.77 14.36 4.71
N ALA A 33 -2.31 15.47 5.24
CA ALA A 33 -1.49 16.53 5.81
C ALA A 33 -0.71 16.08 7.06
N GLN A 34 -1.31 15.26 7.94
CA GLN A 34 -0.63 14.68 9.10
C GLN A 34 0.53 13.76 8.70
N PHE A 35 0.40 13.02 7.59
CA PHE A 35 1.47 12.20 7.03
C PHE A 35 2.56 13.02 6.30
N GLY A 36 2.42 14.35 6.19
CA GLY A 36 3.38 15.20 5.48
C GLY A 36 3.42 14.95 3.97
N TYR A 37 2.29 14.52 3.39
CA TYR A 37 2.16 14.22 1.97
C TYR A 37 1.31 15.28 1.24
N ASP A 38 1.43 15.31 -0.10
CA ASP A 38 0.72 16.28 -0.93
C ASP A 38 -0.76 15.90 -1.05
N VAL A 39 -1.63 16.73 -0.46
CA VAL A 39 -3.10 16.55 -0.49
C VAL A 39 -3.64 16.48 -1.92
N SER A 40 -3.02 17.18 -2.87
CA SER A 40 -3.45 17.15 -4.28
C SER A 40 -3.20 15.82 -4.98
N LYS A 41 -2.33 14.96 -4.42
CA LYS A 41 -2.03 13.64 -4.95
C LYS A 41 -2.94 12.53 -4.43
N VAL A 42 -3.82 12.83 -3.47
CA VAL A 42 -4.66 11.82 -2.82
C VAL A 42 -6.14 12.13 -3.07
N THR A 43 -6.84 11.17 -3.68
CA THR A 43 -8.26 11.30 -4.00
C THR A 43 -9.10 10.25 -3.27
N LEU A 44 -10.25 10.66 -2.73
CA LEU A 44 -11.31 9.73 -2.34
C LEU A 44 -12.20 9.49 -3.56
N SER A 45 -12.21 8.26 -4.07
CA SER A 45 -12.93 7.89 -5.28
C SER A 45 -14.30 7.32 -4.94
N PRO A 46 -15.39 7.78 -5.59
CA PRO A 46 -16.72 7.19 -5.44
C PRO A 46 -16.83 5.83 -6.15
N GLN A 47 -15.83 5.47 -6.96
CA GLN A 47 -15.78 4.21 -7.68
C GLN A 47 -15.39 3.06 -6.74
N LYS A 48 -15.70 1.84 -7.16
CA LYS A 48 -15.20 0.62 -6.52
C LYS A 48 -14.30 -0.08 -7.48
N LYS A 49 -13.16 -0.55 -6.98
CA LYS A 49 -12.28 -1.43 -7.74
C LYS A 49 -12.34 -2.84 -7.18
N THR A 50 -12.68 -3.78 -8.04
CA THR A 50 -12.63 -5.21 -7.73
C THR A 50 -11.58 -5.88 -8.59
N PHE A 51 -10.87 -6.83 -8.02
CA PHE A 51 -9.85 -7.62 -8.72
C PHE A 51 -9.95 -9.09 -8.29
N ASN A 52 -9.45 -9.98 -9.14
CA ASN A 52 -9.41 -11.40 -8.84
C ASN A 52 -7.99 -11.78 -8.40
N PHE A 53 -7.87 -12.46 -7.28
CA PHE A 53 -6.60 -12.88 -6.70
C PHE A 53 -6.76 -14.28 -6.11
N LEU A 54 -5.85 -15.21 -6.43
CA LEU A 54 -5.94 -16.63 -6.02
C LEU A 54 -7.33 -17.29 -6.27
N GLY A 55 -7.99 -16.90 -7.36
CA GLY A 55 -9.33 -17.41 -7.72
C GLY A 55 -10.48 -16.84 -6.89
N GLN A 56 -10.23 -15.86 -6.02
CA GLN A 56 -11.24 -15.13 -5.25
C GLN A 56 -11.36 -13.69 -5.74
N SER A 57 -12.54 -13.08 -5.56
CA SER A 57 -12.77 -11.68 -5.93
C SER A 57 -12.68 -10.78 -4.70
N PHE A 58 -11.81 -9.79 -4.74
CA PHE A 58 -11.57 -8.82 -3.68
C PHE A 58 -12.01 -7.43 -4.10
N THR A 59 -12.41 -6.62 -3.11
CA THR A 59 -12.59 -5.17 -3.30
C THR A 59 -11.38 -4.45 -2.73
N SER A 60 -10.67 -3.71 -3.57
CA SER A 60 -9.53 -2.91 -3.15
C SER A 60 -10.02 -1.73 -2.31
N GLU A 61 -9.28 -1.43 -1.24
CA GLU A 61 -9.51 -0.25 -0.40
C GLU A 61 -8.82 0.99 -0.98
N GLY A 62 -7.69 0.80 -1.67
CA GLY A 62 -6.96 1.84 -2.35
C GLY A 62 -6.03 1.31 -3.44
N GLN A 63 -5.42 2.25 -4.15
CA GLN A 63 -4.39 2.00 -5.12
C GLN A 63 -3.37 3.15 -5.13
N SER A 64 -2.11 2.77 -5.23
CA SER A 64 -0.98 3.68 -5.42
C SER A 64 -0.44 3.61 -6.84
N PHE A 65 0.06 4.74 -7.33
CA PHE A 65 0.63 4.89 -8.66
C PHE A 65 2.10 5.32 -8.57
N SER A 66 2.93 4.94 -9.54
CA SER A 66 4.36 5.27 -9.58
C SER A 66 4.64 6.78 -9.71
N ASP A 67 3.69 7.57 -10.22
CA ASP A 67 3.76 9.04 -10.24
C ASP A 67 3.47 9.69 -8.86
N GLY A 68 3.21 8.85 -7.85
CA GLY A 68 2.92 9.21 -6.48
C GLY A 68 1.45 9.56 -6.22
N ARG A 69 0.55 9.41 -7.18
CA ARG A 69 -0.88 9.53 -6.89
C ARG A 69 -1.35 8.35 -6.02
N ILE A 70 -2.33 8.62 -5.18
CA ILE A 70 -3.04 7.63 -4.37
C ILE A 70 -4.54 7.83 -4.59
N GLU A 71 -5.24 6.74 -4.84
CA GLU A 71 -6.69 6.70 -4.87
C GLU A 71 -7.18 5.79 -3.74
N ILE A 72 -8.05 6.29 -2.86
CA ILE A 72 -8.74 5.48 -1.86
C ILE A 72 -10.19 5.33 -2.30
N TYR A 73 -10.70 4.10 -2.35
CA TYR A 73 -12.06 3.82 -2.75
C TYR A 73 -13.04 4.03 -1.59
N TYR A 74 -14.09 4.79 -1.84
CA TYR A 74 -15.10 5.10 -0.83
C TYR A 74 -15.91 3.85 -0.45
N ASP A 75 -15.88 3.52 0.84
CA ASP A 75 -16.79 2.58 1.48
C ASP A 75 -17.49 3.29 2.65
N PRO A 76 -18.83 3.40 2.64
CA PRO A 76 -19.57 4.03 3.74
C PRO A 76 -19.37 3.30 5.08
N ARG A 77 -18.93 2.03 5.07
CA ARG A 77 -18.65 1.22 6.26
C ARG A 77 -17.20 1.34 6.75
N MET A 78 -16.31 1.97 5.98
CA MET A 78 -14.92 2.19 6.39
C MET A 78 -14.90 3.22 7.52
N SER A 79 -14.38 2.88 8.70
CA SER A 79 -14.20 3.86 9.78
C SER A 79 -13.09 4.86 9.43
N ASP A 80 -13.05 6.00 10.13
CA ASP A 80 -11.98 6.99 9.92
C ASP A 80 -10.60 6.42 10.32
N ALA A 81 -10.55 5.50 11.29
CA ALA A 81 -9.32 4.75 11.61
C ALA A 81 -8.89 3.83 10.46
N ARG A 82 -9.83 3.06 9.87
CA ARG A 82 -9.55 2.20 8.71
C ARG A 82 -9.12 3.01 7.49
N LEU A 83 -9.70 4.20 7.30
CA LEU A 83 -9.27 5.15 6.27
C LEU A 83 -7.81 5.58 6.47
N GLY A 84 -7.40 5.87 7.71
CA GLY A 84 -6.00 6.15 8.02
C GLY A 84 -5.08 4.96 7.80
N CYS A 85 -5.50 3.75 8.16
CA CYS A 85 -4.76 2.51 7.89
C CYS A 85 -4.56 2.26 6.39
N CYS A 86 -5.60 2.47 5.58
CA CYS A 86 -5.53 2.37 4.13
C CYS A 86 -4.56 3.42 3.56
N LEU A 87 -4.65 4.69 3.99
CA LEU A 87 -3.71 5.71 3.57
C LEU A 87 -2.25 5.37 3.95
N ALA A 88 -1.99 4.84 5.14
CA ALA A 88 -0.66 4.44 5.56
C ALA A 88 -0.07 3.33 4.67
N HIS A 89 -0.90 2.35 4.31
CA HIS A 89 -0.56 1.26 3.39
C HIS A 89 -0.21 1.82 2.00
N GLU A 90 -1.11 2.61 1.40
CA GLU A 90 -0.90 3.17 0.05
C GLU A 90 0.31 4.10 -0.01
N LEU A 91 0.48 4.97 0.99
CA LEU A 91 1.63 5.86 1.04
C LEU A 91 2.95 5.09 1.07
N GLN A 92 2.97 3.91 1.69
CA GLN A 92 4.15 3.07 1.73
C GLN A 92 4.52 2.50 0.35
N HIS A 93 3.53 2.13 -0.47
CA HIS A 93 3.79 1.76 -1.86
C HIS A 93 4.44 2.89 -2.64
N VAL A 94 3.94 4.13 -2.50
CA VAL A 94 4.54 5.30 -3.16
C VAL A 94 6.01 5.48 -2.75
N ARG A 95 6.32 5.31 -1.46
CA ARG A 95 7.70 5.39 -0.97
C ARG A 95 8.57 4.28 -1.58
N TYR A 96 8.05 3.05 -1.60
CA TYR A 96 8.71 1.91 -2.21
C TYR A 96 9.01 2.16 -3.69
N PHE A 97 8.03 2.61 -4.48
CA PHE A 97 8.23 2.92 -5.91
C PHE A 97 9.32 3.97 -6.11
N ARG A 98 9.30 5.05 -5.32
CA ARG A 98 10.30 6.12 -5.47
C ARG A 98 11.71 5.65 -5.13
N VAL A 99 11.87 4.85 -4.08
CA VAL A 99 13.19 4.29 -3.70
C VAL A 99 13.64 3.23 -4.70
N ARG A 100 12.73 2.38 -5.19
CA ARG A 100 13.00 1.42 -6.26
C ARG A 100 13.52 2.10 -7.52
N ASP A 101 12.87 3.18 -7.96
CA ASP A 101 13.28 3.91 -9.16
C ASP A 101 14.67 4.56 -8.97
N ALA A 102 14.97 5.08 -7.78
CA ALA A 102 16.30 5.60 -7.45
C ALA A 102 17.37 4.48 -7.40
N TYR A 103 17.03 3.33 -6.82
CA TYR A 103 17.88 2.15 -6.75
C TYR A 103 18.27 1.67 -8.16
N HIS A 104 17.32 1.59 -9.10
CA HIS A 104 17.61 1.17 -10.48
C HIS A 104 18.34 2.22 -11.33
N ALA A 105 18.26 3.50 -10.95
CA ALA A 105 18.99 4.57 -11.63
C ALA A 105 20.45 4.67 -11.17
N GLU A 106 20.80 4.06 -10.04
CA GLU A 106 22.16 4.04 -9.49
C GLU A 106 23.05 3.04 -10.26
N GLU A 107 24.36 3.30 -10.31
CA GLU A 107 25.32 2.29 -10.79
C GLU A 107 25.35 1.09 -9.83
N THR A 108 25.54 -0.11 -10.38
CA THR A 108 25.75 -1.33 -9.59
C THR A 108 26.82 -1.08 -8.52
N ASP A 109 26.56 -1.54 -7.29
CA ASP A 109 27.39 -1.34 -6.09
C ASP A 109 27.45 0.11 -5.53
N GLY A 110 26.57 0.99 -6.01
CA GLY A 110 26.37 2.31 -5.42
C GLY A 110 25.87 2.30 -3.97
N PRO A 111 25.76 3.48 -3.34
CA PRO A 111 25.27 3.62 -1.96
C PRO A 111 23.94 2.91 -1.65
N LEU A 112 22.93 3.01 -2.51
CA LEU A 112 21.64 2.33 -2.32
C LEU A 112 21.79 0.81 -2.43
N HIS A 113 22.52 0.34 -3.44
CA HIS A 113 22.83 -1.10 -3.57
C HIS A 113 23.47 -1.66 -2.31
N ARG A 114 24.46 -0.96 -1.74
CA ARG A 114 25.13 -1.39 -0.50
C ARG A 114 24.23 -1.31 0.73
N ARG A 115 23.40 -0.27 0.84
CA ARG A 115 22.45 -0.08 1.95
C ARG A 115 21.44 -1.22 2.01
N PHE A 116 20.92 -1.63 0.86
CA PHE A 116 19.86 -2.63 0.76
C PHE A 116 20.38 -4.07 0.54
N ALA A 117 21.69 -4.27 0.34
CA ALA A 117 22.30 -5.60 0.11
C ALA A 117 22.01 -6.65 1.19
N LYS A 118 21.75 -6.22 2.44
CA LYS A 118 21.44 -7.13 3.55
C LYS A 118 20.05 -7.79 3.44
N TYR A 119 19.16 -7.25 2.63
CA TYR A 119 17.80 -7.78 2.44
C TYR A 119 17.77 -8.80 1.29
N ALA A 120 18.55 -9.87 1.43
CA ALA A 120 18.64 -10.92 0.42
C ALA A 120 17.28 -11.59 0.17
N PRO A 121 16.96 -12.00 -1.07
CA PRO A 121 15.68 -12.61 -1.44
C PRO A 121 15.29 -13.80 -0.54
N GLU A 122 16.24 -14.68 -0.24
CA GLU A 122 16.02 -15.87 0.58
C GLU A 122 15.71 -15.51 2.03
N LEU A 123 16.34 -14.45 2.54
CA LEU A 123 16.13 -13.97 3.91
C LEU A 123 14.72 -13.39 4.05
N LEU A 124 14.27 -12.59 3.09
CA LEU A 124 12.91 -12.03 3.05
C LEU A 124 11.86 -13.13 2.90
N ALA A 125 12.06 -14.06 1.96
CA ALA A 125 11.15 -15.18 1.73
C ALA A 125 11.00 -16.08 2.95
N ALA A 126 12.06 -16.29 3.73
CA ALA A 126 12.01 -17.03 4.98
C ALA A 126 11.14 -16.35 6.06
N GLN A 127 10.96 -15.03 6.01
CA GLN A 127 10.11 -14.30 6.96
C GLN A 127 8.63 -14.28 6.56
N ARG A 128 8.33 -14.46 5.25
CA ARG A 128 6.96 -14.41 4.70
C ARG A 128 6.26 -13.07 5.01
N GLY A 129 4.94 -13.01 4.88
CA GLY A 129 4.15 -11.80 5.11
C GLY A 129 3.88 -11.52 6.59
N VAL A 130 3.52 -10.27 6.91
CA VAL A 130 3.21 -9.80 8.29
C VAL A 130 1.72 -9.79 8.62
N SER A 131 0.88 -10.14 7.63
CA SER A 131 -0.57 -10.26 7.74
C SER A 131 -1.07 -11.42 6.88
N ASN A 132 -2.33 -11.81 7.02
CA ASN A 132 -2.92 -12.80 6.12
C ASN A 132 -2.85 -12.33 4.66
N TYR A 133 -3.18 -11.06 4.42
CA TYR A 133 -3.17 -10.46 3.09
C TYR A 133 -1.78 -10.49 2.43
N SER A 134 -0.75 -9.99 3.13
CA SER A 134 0.62 -10.08 2.58
C SER A 134 1.09 -11.53 2.41
N ASN A 135 0.68 -12.47 3.27
CA ASN A 135 0.98 -13.89 3.07
C ASN A 135 0.31 -14.49 1.82
N GLU A 136 -0.90 -14.06 1.47
CA GLU A 136 -1.54 -14.45 0.21
C GLU A 136 -0.70 -14.02 -0.99
N HIS A 137 -0.03 -12.85 -0.93
CA HIS A 137 0.92 -12.45 -1.97
C HIS A 137 2.16 -13.34 -2.07
N TRP A 138 2.66 -13.84 -0.94
CA TRP A 138 3.73 -14.83 -0.93
C TRP A 138 3.28 -16.19 -1.45
N ASP A 139 2.03 -16.59 -1.20
CA ASP A 139 1.45 -17.83 -1.74
C ASP A 139 1.14 -17.74 -3.24
N ALA A 140 0.80 -16.55 -3.72
CA ALA A 140 0.50 -16.28 -5.13
C ALA A 140 1.74 -16.14 -6.00
N TRP A 141 2.94 -16.04 -5.43
CA TRP A 141 4.19 -15.86 -6.17
C TRP A 141 4.49 -17.06 -7.07
N LYS A 142 4.67 -16.81 -8.37
CA LYS A 142 4.96 -17.84 -9.39
C LYS A 142 6.35 -17.73 -10.02
N GLY A 143 7.18 -16.79 -9.57
CA GLY A 143 8.53 -16.63 -10.11
C GLY A 143 9.40 -17.85 -9.83
N GLU A 144 10.35 -18.13 -10.73
CA GLU A 144 11.24 -19.31 -10.63
C GLU A 144 12.16 -19.26 -9.40
N ALA A 145 12.41 -18.07 -8.86
CA ALA A 145 13.21 -17.81 -7.66
C ALA A 145 12.43 -16.91 -6.70
N PRO A 146 12.84 -16.79 -5.43
CA PRO A 146 12.26 -15.83 -4.51
C PRO A 146 12.29 -14.39 -5.08
N PRO A 147 11.26 -13.57 -4.78
CA PRO A 147 11.20 -12.18 -5.22
C PRO A 147 12.41 -11.40 -4.70
N LYS A 148 12.95 -10.51 -5.52
CA LYS A 148 14.08 -9.67 -5.14
C LYS A 148 13.58 -8.30 -4.71
N LEU A 149 14.17 -7.74 -3.67
CA LEU A 149 13.86 -6.37 -3.27
C LEU A 149 14.04 -5.43 -4.46
N PHE A 150 13.04 -4.57 -4.68
CA PHE A 150 12.98 -3.61 -5.78
C PHE A 150 12.83 -4.21 -7.19
N SER A 151 12.57 -5.51 -7.35
CA SER A 151 12.24 -6.05 -8.68
C SER A 151 10.83 -5.65 -9.14
N LEU A 152 10.51 -5.92 -10.42
CA LEU A 152 9.18 -5.73 -10.97
C LEU A 152 8.32 -6.97 -10.63
N GLU A 153 8.01 -7.14 -9.36
CA GLU A 153 7.44 -8.38 -8.79
C GLU A 153 6.19 -8.89 -9.57
N LEU A 154 5.26 -8.00 -9.94
CA LEU A 154 4.09 -8.39 -10.76
C LEU A 154 4.49 -9.03 -12.10
N GLU A 155 5.49 -8.47 -12.77
CA GLU A 155 5.93 -8.95 -14.08
C GLU A 155 6.68 -10.28 -13.97
N GLU A 156 7.40 -10.48 -12.87
CA GLU A 156 8.24 -11.65 -12.64
C GLU A 156 7.46 -12.85 -12.06
N GLY A 157 6.43 -12.61 -11.25
CA GLY A 157 5.79 -13.66 -10.46
C GLY A 157 4.28 -13.51 -10.24
N ASP A 158 3.59 -12.66 -11.02
CA ASP A 158 2.14 -12.39 -10.94
C ASP A 158 1.66 -11.86 -9.57
N SER A 159 2.56 -11.40 -8.70
CA SER A 159 2.25 -10.95 -7.33
C SER A 159 3.36 -10.04 -6.80
N GLU A 160 3.08 -9.21 -5.78
CA GLU A 160 4.04 -8.28 -5.16
C GLU A 160 4.32 -8.57 -3.68
N PRO A 161 4.84 -9.76 -3.33
CA PRO A 161 5.03 -10.17 -1.95
C PRO A 161 5.83 -9.18 -1.09
N ILE A 162 6.93 -8.61 -1.57
CA ILE A 162 7.76 -7.68 -0.79
C ILE A 162 7.06 -6.34 -0.64
N ASN A 163 6.62 -5.73 -1.75
CA ASN A 163 5.94 -4.43 -1.74
C ASN A 163 4.72 -4.43 -0.82
N GLU A 164 3.86 -5.46 -0.92
CA GLU A 164 2.65 -5.61 -0.11
C GLU A 164 2.97 -5.90 1.37
N THR A 165 4.02 -6.68 1.64
CA THR A 165 4.44 -6.92 3.03
C THR A 165 4.87 -5.63 3.70
N ILE A 166 5.65 -4.79 3.02
CA ILE A 166 6.13 -3.51 3.58
C ILE A 166 4.96 -2.52 3.78
N ALA A 167 3.99 -2.51 2.87
CA ALA A 167 2.77 -1.72 3.03
C ALA A 167 1.91 -2.18 4.23
N GLU A 168 1.82 -3.49 4.46
CA GLU A 168 1.14 -4.04 5.65
C GLU A 168 1.90 -3.76 6.96
N VAL A 169 3.23 -3.62 6.93
CA VAL A 169 4.00 -3.11 8.08
C VAL A 169 3.58 -1.68 8.42
N ALA A 170 3.50 -0.78 7.42
CA ALA A 170 3.11 0.61 7.63
C ALA A 170 1.70 0.72 8.22
N LYS A 171 0.76 -0.07 7.69
CA LYS A 171 -0.60 -0.20 8.21
C LYS A 171 -0.62 -0.68 9.66
N ALA A 172 0.18 -1.70 10.00
CA ALA A 172 0.24 -2.23 11.34
C ALA A 172 0.80 -1.21 12.35
N LEU A 173 1.89 -0.53 11.99
CA LEU A 173 2.50 0.51 12.81
C LEU A 173 1.55 1.69 13.03
N TYR A 174 0.79 2.09 12.02
CA TYR A 174 -0.22 3.15 12.17
C TYR A 174 -1.38 2.71 13.07
N ASN A 175 -1.88 1.49 12.90
CA ASN A 175 -3.08 1.01 13.62
C ASN A 175 -2.80 0.71 15.10
N TRP A 176 -1.64 0.12 15.40
CA TRP A 176 -1.31 -0.39 16.74
C TRP A 176 -0.13 0.31 17.41
N GLY A 177 0.51 1.26 16.72
CA GLY A 177 1.66 2.00 17.24
C GLY A 177 2.98 1.25 17.10
N PRO A 178 4.09 1.85 17.60
CA PRO A 178 5.44 1.34 17.38
C PRO A 178 5.75 0.01 18.08
N ASP A 179 4.96 -0.34 19.10
CA ASP A 179 5.12 -1.55 19.92
C ASP A 179 4.44 -2.78 19.32
N VAL A 180 3.77 -2.64 18.17
CA VAL A 180 3.19 -3.78 17.45
C VAL A 180 4.29 -4.80 17.12
N ARG A 181 3.99 -6.07 17.34
CA ARG A 181 4.91 -7.16 17.05
C ARG A 181 4.94 -7.44 15.55
N VAL A 182 5.90 -6.81 14.88
CA VAL A 182 6.28 -7.08 13.50
C VAL A 182 7.68 -7.69 13.51
N ASN A 183 7.96 -8.58 12.55
CA ASN A 183 9.29 -9.13 12.37
C ASN A 183 10.34 -8.00 12.25
N ALA A 184 11.46 -8.12 12.95
CA ALA A 184 12.46 -7.06 13.02
C ALA A 184 13.04 -6.70 11.63
N LEU A 185 13.25 -7.69 10.76
CA LEU A 185 13.78 -7.47 9.41
C LEU A 185 12.81 -6.61 8.57
N TRP A 186 11.51 -6.90 8.65
CA TRP A 186 10.49 -6.16 7.93
C TRP A 186 10.34 -4.72 8.44
N LYS A 187 10.40 -4.53 9.75
CA LYS A 187 10.40 -3.19 10.35
C LYS A 187 11.63 -2.39 9.95
N GLU A 188 12.81 -3.01 9.98
CA GLU A 188 14.06 -2.38 9.57
C GLU A 188 14.05 -2.00 8.08
N LEU A 189 13.52 -2.86 7.20
CA LEU A 189 13.38 -2.55 5.77
C LEU A 189 12.40 -1.39 5.53
N HIS A 190 11.24 -1.42 6.20
CA HIS A 190 10.27 -0.32 6.16
C HIS A 190 10.91 1.01 6.56
N ASP A 191 11.64 1.03 7.66
CA ASP A 191 12.31 2.24 8.17
C ASP A 191 13.40 2.70 7.19
N ALA A 192 14.19 1.76 6.64
CA ALA A 192 15.24 2.07 5.68
C ALA A 192 14.70 2.71 4.38
N ILE A 193 13.54 2.25 3.90
CA ILE A 193 12.83 2.85 2.75
C ILE A 193 12.30 4.25 3.09
N ASN A 194 11.73 4.42 4.28
CA ASN A 194 11.19 5.72 4.69
C ASN A 194 12.28 6.79 4.85
N GLU A 195 13.42 6.42 5.43
CA GLU A 195 14.59 7.29 5.53
C GLU A 195 15.10 7.70 4.14
N GLU A 196 15.22 6.74 3.22
CA GLU A 196 15.71 7.01 1.86
C GLU A 196 14.72 7.90 1.09
N TYR A 197 13.43 7.59 1.19
CA TYR A 197 12.38 8.42 0.59
C TYR A 197 12.43 9.87 1.09
N ALA A 198 12.67 10.09 2.38
CA ALA A 198 12.79 11.43 2.96
C ALA A 198 14.04 12.17 2.42
N ALA A 199 15.16 11.46 2.24
CA ALA A 199 16.37 12.01 1.63
C ALA A 199 16.12 12.45 0.18
N LEU A 200 15.44 11.61 -0.62
CA LEU A 200 15.09 11.89 -2.02
C LEU A 200 14.13 13.07 -2.21
N ARG A 201 13.38 13.48 -1.17
CA ARG A 201 12.49 14.66 -1.18
C ARG A 201 13.18 15.96 -0.76
N SER A 202 14.37 15.87 -0.18
CA SER A 202 15.13 17.02 0.34
C SER A 202 16.10 17.63 -0.68
N ILE A 203 16.14 17.05 -1.89
CA ILE A 203 16.93 17.47 -3.05
C ILE A 203 16.00 18.18 -4.03
#